data_AF-A0A941SIR7-F1
#
_entry.id   AF-A0A941SIR7-F1
#
_cell.length_a   1.000
_cell.length_b   1.000
_cell.length_c   1.000
_cell.angle_alpha   90.00
_cell.angle_beta   90.00
_cell.angle_gamma   90.00
#
_symmetry.space_group_name_H-M   'P 1'
#
loop_
_entity.id
_entity.type
_entity.pdbx_description
1 polymer ?
#
loop_
_entity_poly.entity_id
_entity_poly.type
_entity_poly.pdbx_seq_one_letter_code
_entity_poly.pdbx_strand_id
1 'polypeptide(L)'
;MAERSFVQEVEQLKVPAGTVFRGEGILAVTKALLEAGVGYVTGYQGSPISHLMDVLSDAQPILKDLGVYFEPAASEAAAAAALSASVNYPVRGAVTWKSTVGTNVASDALANLSSGGVLGGALIIVGEDYGEGSSIMQERTHAFAMKSQMWLLDPQPNLPAIVKAVHDGFALSEASNTPVMLELRIRSCHLHGSFVTQANQRPAFTLKQALENPRRDVNRIVLPPASFLHEKEKIEQRWPAAVKFIQEHQLNEFVEGELEDVGIVVLGGMINNTLRGLMQLDLADLFGTSRVPLYILNVAYPLVEEEVLRFCKGKKAVLMVEEGQPDYHEQHLNTILGRHGVRTAVHGKDVLPMGGDYTVDVLRKGLRAFFEKYCHDALDRHVSLRVSWRKDAAGESEAPPAAEQTVPEPAVPAEQAASTDVPAMVAAIGKLLPPRPPGLCVGCPERPIFSAYKLIEEELGVHHVSSDIGCHLFQIMPPFNIGATTMGYGLGGSSASAFNAGGQLGASKKAVAFMGDGGFWHNGLTSGIANAVFNNQDNVFVIVDNNYSAATGGQDIPSSRNTNP
;
A
#
# COMPACT_ATOMS: atom_id res chain seq x y z
N MET A 1 3.95 26.30 -5.85
CA MET A 1 4.53 27.04 -4.71
C MET A 1 4.53 26.06 -3.56
N ALA A 2 5.68 25.80 -2.93
CA ALA A 2 5.76 24.97 -1.74
C ALA A 2 5.04 25.68 -0.57
N GLU A 3 4.37 24.92 0.30
CA GLU A 3 3.72 25.45 1.51
C GLU A 3 4.79 25.94 2.50
N ARG A 4 5.90 25.20 2.58
CA ARG A 4 7.11 25.55 3.34
C ARG A 4 8.36 25.14 2.56
N SER A 5 9.42 25.94 2.62
CA SER A 5 10.72 25.54 2.06
C SER A 5 11.53 24.73 3.08
N PHE A 6 12.17 23.67 2.60
CA PHE A 6 13.03 22.73 3.33
C PHE A 6 14.47 22.69 2.79
N VAL A 7 14.90 23.70 2.01
CA VAL A 7 16.21 23.71 1.32
C VAL A 7 17.40 23.43 2.26
N GLN A 8 17.34 23.88 3.51
CA GLN A 8 18.40 23.59 4.48
C GLN A 8 18.25 22.19 5.06
N GLU A 9 17.02 21.78 5.35
CA GLU A 9 16.69 20.50 5.96
C GLU A 9 16.93 19.31 5.01
N VAL A 10 16.74 19.46 3.70
CA VAL A 10 16.98 18.39 2.71
C VAL A 10 18.46 17.98 2.62
N GLU A 11 19.40 18.81 3.09
CA GLU A 11 20.80 18.41 3.20
C GLU A 11 20.99 17.23 4.18
N GLN A 12 20.08 17.06 5.15
CA GLN A 12 20.06 15.87 6.02
C GLN A 12 19.84 14.56 5.24
N LEU A 13 19.30 14.61 4.01
CA LEU A 13 19.13 13.41 3.18
C LEU A 13 20.47 12.84 2.69
N LYS A 14 21.54 13.66 2.65
CA LYS A 14 22.89 13.26 2.23
C LYS A 14 23.73 12.63 3.35
N VAL A 15 23.20 12.62 4.58
CA VAL A 15 23.87 12.08 5.76
C VAL A 15 24.33 10.63 5.49
N PRO A 16 25.63 10.31 5.65
CA PRO A 16 26.20 9.02 5.24
C PRO A 16 25.77 7.89 6.16
N ALA A 17 25.89 6.65 5.71
CA ALA A 17 25.55 5.48 6.51
C ALA A 17 26.29 5.43 7.86
N GLY A 18 25.62 4.94 8.90
CA GLY A 18 26.17 4.81 10.24
C GLY A 18 26.25 6.12 11.02
N THR A 19 25.67 7.21 10.51
CA THR A 19 25.62 8.49 11.22
C THR A 19 24.19 8.81 11.68
N VAL A 20 24.08 9.69 12.68
CA VAL A 20 22.78 10.01 13.30
C VAL A 20 22.10 11.11 12.50
N PHE A 21 20.97 10.77 11.88
CA PHE A 21 20.02 11.74 11.34
C PHE A 21 19.23 12.38 12.49
N ARG A 22 18.95 13.69 12.40
CA ARG A 22 18.01 14.39 13.29
C ARG A 22 17.08 15.28 12.47
N GLY A 23 15.78 15.13 12.64
CA GLY A 23 14.82 15.90 11.85
C GLY A 23 13.37 15.51 12.11
N GLU A 24 12.49 16.07 11.27
CA GLU A 24 11.04 15.81 11.25
C GLU A 24 10.72 14.46 10.59
N GLY A 25 9.57 13.87 10.94
CA GLY A 25 9.07 12.59 10.41
C GLY A 25 9.09 12.50 8.88
N ILE A 26 8.59 13.52 8.19
CA ILE A 26 8.53 13.58 6.71
C ILE A 26 9.91 13.52 6.04
N LEU A 27 10.96 14.10 6.66
CA LEU A 27 12.33 14.04 6.15
C LEU A 27 12.91 12.65 6.38
N ALA A 28 12.59 12.01 7.50
CA ALA A 28 12.97 10.63 7.77
C ALA A 28 12.33 9.65 6.77
N VAL A 29 11.04 9.85 6.42
CA VAL A 29 10.37 9.08 5.36
C VAL A 29 11.10 9.28 4.02
N THR A 30 11.40 10.52 3.65
CA THR A 30 12.14 10.82 2.40
C THR A 30 13.51 10.16 2.40
N LYS A 31 14.25 10.22 3.52
CA LYS A 31 15.53 9.54 3.67
C LYS A 31 15.37 8.02 3.50
N ALA A 32 14.37 7.42 4.13
CA ALA A 32 14.10 5.99 4.03
C ALA A 32 13.75 5.56 2.60
N LEU A 33 12.99 6.38 1.84
CA LEU A 33 12.72 6.14 0.41
C LEU A 33 14.02 6.05 -0.41
N LEU A 34 14.99 6.94 -0.14
CA LEU A 34 16.29 6.95 -0.82
C LEU A 34 17.18 5.77 -0.37
N GLU A 35 17.18 5.45 0.91
CA GLU A 35 17.87 4.26 1.44
C GLU A 35 17.28 2.97 0.85
N ALA A 36 15.98 2.94 0.57
CA ALA A 36 15.29 1.81 -0.05
C ALA A 36 15.46 1.76 -1.58
N GLY A 37 16.18 2.70 -2.21
CA GLY A 37 16.40 2.68 -3.66
C GLY A 37 15.12 2.84 -4.48
N VAL A 38 14.23 3.73 -4.05
CA VAL A 38 13.02 4.07 -4.83
C VAL A 38 13.40 4.56 -6.23
N GLY A 39 12.65 4.15 -7.25
CA GLY A 39 12.88 4.58 -8.63
C GLY A 39 12.07 5.82 -9.01
N TYR A 40 10.89 5.99 -8.42
CA TYR A 40 10.05 7.16 -8.64
C TYR A 40 9.12 7.45 -7.46
N VAL A 41 8.82 8.73 -7.28
CA VAL A 41 7.87 9.23 -6.28
C VAL A 41 6.92 10.22 -6.93
N THR A 42 5.63 10.12 -6.64
CA THR A 42 4.64 11.13 -7.03
C THR A 42 3.61 11.34 -5.92
N GLY A 43 2.70 12.28 -6.06
CA GLY A 43 1.69 12.52 -5.04
C GLY A 43 0.88 13.78 -5.27
N TYR A 44 -0.17 13.92 -4.46
CA TYR A 44 -1.01 15.11 -4.43
C TYR A 44 -0.97 15.69 -3.02
N GLN A 45 -0.84 17.01 -2.91
CA GLN A 45 -0.65 17.67 -1.63
C GLN A 45 -1.94 17.64 -0.78
N GLY A 46 -1.78 17.32 0.50
CA GLY A 46 -2.84 17.50 1.50
C GLY A 46 -2.35 17.23 2.93
N SER A 47 -2.84 18.02 3.89
CA SER A 47 -2.54 17.87 5.31
C SER A 47 -3.08 16.54 5.86
N PRO A 48 -2.34 15.76 6.67
CA PRO A 48 -1.17 16.16 7.46
C PRO A 48 0.19 15.92 6.79
N ILE A 49 0.21 15.46 5.54
CA ILE A 49 1.44 15.02 4.87
C ILE A 49 1.87 15.93 3.71
N SER A 50 1.28 17.13 3.60
CA SER A 50 1.56 18.08 2.50
C SER A 50 3.03 18.41 2.37
N HIS A 51 3.72 18.59 3.50
CA HIS A 51 5.15 18.89 3.54
C HIS A 51 6.04 17.80 2.94
N LEU A 52 5.60 16.53 2.82
CA LEU A 52 6.40 15.49 2.16
C LEU A 52 6.66 15.85 0.69
N MET A 53 5.66 16.44 0.01
CA MET A 53 5.81 16.89 -1.37
C MET A 53 6.75 18.08 -1.49
N ASP A 54 6.73 18.99 -0.51
CA ASP A 54 7.65 20.13 -0.46
C ASP A 54 9.10 19.67 -0.25
N VAL A 55 9.31 18.72 0.66
CA VAL A 55 10.63 18.08 0.87
C VAL A 55 11.14 17.42 -0.40
N LEU A 56 10.30 16.66 -1.10
CA LEU A 56 10.68 16.00 -2.37
C LEU A 56 10.99 17.02 -3.48
N SER A 57 10.24 18.13 -3.54
CA SER A 57 10.48 19.22 -4.48
C SER A 57 11.83 19.89 -4.23
N ASP A 58 12.13 20.25 -2.98
CA ASP A 58 13.40 20.89 -2.61
C ASP A 58 14.59 19.90 -2.72
N ALA A 59 14.33 18.59 -2.57
CA ALA A 59 15.33 17.53 -2.73
C ALA A 59 15.63 17.13 -4.18
N GLN A 60 14.99 17.74 -5.19
CA GLN A 60 15.16 17.37 -6.61
C GLN A 60 16.62 17.15 -7.07
N PRO A 61 17.60 17.99 -6.70
CA PRO A 61 19.00 17.75 -7.08
C PRO A 61 19.52 16.39 -6.58
N ILE A 62 19.19 16.02 -5.34
CA ILE A 62 19.59 14.76 -4.72
C ILE A 62 18.91 13.58 -5.40
N LEU A 63 17.61 13.71 -5.68
CA LEU A 63 16.81 12.70 -6.38
C LEU A 63 17.39 12.42 -7.77
N LYS A 64 17.68 13.48 -8.53
CA LYS A 64 18.26 13.39 -9.88
C LYS A 64 19.64 12.72 -9.87
N ASP A 65 20.50 13.08 -8.93
CA ASP A 65 21.83 12.46 -8.81
C ASP A 65 21.74 10.96 -8.54
N LEU A 66 20.73 10.51 -7.78
CA LEU A 66 20.45 9.10 -7.52
C LEU A 66 19.67 8.39 -8.64
N GLY A 67 19.16 9.13 -9.63
CA GLY A 67 18.32 8.58 -10.71
C GLY A 67 16.87 8.30 -10.28
N VAL A 68 16.40 8.97 -9.22
CA VAL A 68 15.02 8.93 -8.74
C VAL A 68 14.20 9.98 -9.48
N TYR A 69 13.08 9.59 -10.06
CA TYR A 69 12.15 10.51 -10.70
C TYR A 69 11.13 11.05 -9.69
N PHE A 70 10.89 12.35 -9.69
CA PHE A 70 9.83 12.97 -8.89
C PHE A 70 9.05 13.98 -9.70
N GLU A 71 7.72 13.87 -9.63
CA GLU A 71 6.80 14.81 -10.26
C GLU A 71 5.50 14.87 -9.43
N PRO A 72 5.02 16.07 -9.04
CA PRO A 72 3.72 16.21 -8.41
C PRO A 72 2.60 15.83 -9.38
N ALA A 73 1.58 15.14 -8.87
CA ALA A 73 0.40 14.79 -9.65
C ALA A 73 -0.65 15.92 -9.56
N ALA A 74 -1.52 16.01 -10.58
CA ALA A 74 -2.68 16.91 -10.57
C ALA A 74 -3.90 16.36 -9.80
N SER A 75 -3.86 15.08 -9.40
CA SER A 75 -4.87 14.43 -8.55
C SER A 75 -4.31 13.16 -7.90
N GLU A 76 -4.96 12.68 -6.84
CA GLU A 76 -4.63 11.40 -6.19
C GLU A 76 -4.85 10.20 -7.11
N ALA A 77 -5.86 10.26 -7.98
CA ALA A 77 -6.10 9.25 -9.01
C ALA A 77 -4.90 9.14 -9.97
N ALA A 78 -4.34 10.29 -10.36
CA ALA A 78 -3.17 10.32 -11.22
C ALA A 78 -1.92 9.78 -10.52
N ALA A 79 -1.72 10.17 -9.25
CA ALA A 79 -0.64 9.66 -8.42
C ALA A 79 -0.73 8.13 -8.29
N ALA A 80 -1.89 7.59 -7.89
CA ALA A 80 -2.10 6.16 -7.73
C ALA A 80 -1.93 5.38 -9.05
N ALA A 81 -2.38 5.92 -10.18
CA ALA A 81 -2.22 5.29 -11.49
C ALA A 81 -0.73 5.20 -11.91
N ALA A 82 0.13 6.12 -11.46
CA ALA A 82 1.56 6.08 -11.75
C ALA A 82 2.24 4.81 -11.19
N LEU A 83 1.68 4.19 -10.13
CA LEU A 83 2.18 2.92 -9.59
C LEU A 83 2.12 1.75 -10.58
N SER A 84 1.41 1.91 -11.68
CA SER A 84 1.41 0.95 -12.80
C SER A 84 2.80 0.62 -13.34
N ALA A 85 3.77 1.53 -13.21
CA ALA A 85 5.16 1.26 -13.59
C ALA A 85 5.79 0.14 -12.76
N SER A 86 5.29 -0.12 -11.54
CA SER A 86 5.76 -1.22 -10.69
C SER A 86 5.07 -2.56 -10.99
N VAL A 87 4.07 -2.59 -11.89
CA VAL A 87 3.34 -3.83 -12.23
C VAL A 87 4.19 -4.77 -13.09
N ASN A 88 4.72 -4.28 -14.20
CA ASN A 88 5.49 -5.10 -15.16
C ASN A 88 7.01 -4.98 -15.00
N TYR A 89 7.47 -4.05 -14.17
CA TYR A 89 8.89 -3.75 -14.02
C TYR A 89 9.29 -3.82 -12.55
N PRO A 90 10.51 -4.31 -12.25
CA PRO A 90 11.03 -4.38 -10.88
C PRO A 90 11.53 -3.00 -10.40
N VAL A 91 10.71 -1.96 -10.58
CA VAL A 91 10.98 -0.59 -10.14
C VAL A 91 10.20 -0.34 -8.85
N ARG A 92 10.89 0.10 -7.79
CA ARG A 92 10.22 0.55 -6.58
C ARG A 92 9.52 1.90 -6.81
N GLY A 93 8.24 1.97 -6.52
CA GLY A 93 7.42 3.19 -6.68
C GLY A 93 6.80 3.63 -5.37
N ALA A 94 6.79 4.93 -5.09
CA ALA A 94 6.08 5.49 -3.94
C ALA A 94 5.10 6.59 -4.36
N VAL A 95 3.96 6.66 -3.67
CA VAL A 95 2.97 7.72 -3.86
C VAL A 95 2.50 8.30 -2.54
N THR A 96 2.04 9.55 -2.53
CA THR A 96 1.51 10.17 -1.30
C THR A 96 0.31 11.08 -1.51
N TRP A 97 -0.60 11.11 -0.53
CA TRP A 97 -1.72 12.05 -0.43
C TRP A 97 -2.37 12.03 0.97
N LYS A 98 -3.35 12.93 1.15
CA LYS A 98 -4.22 12.98 2.32
C LYS A 98 -5.34 11.95 2.24
N SER A 99 -5.43 11.07 3.23
CA SER A 99 -6.53 10.11 3.38
C SER A 99 -7.60 10.63 4.35
N THR A 100 -8.86 10.19 4.29
CA THR A 100 -9.46 9.26 3.31
C THR A 100 -9.95 9.89 2.02
N VAL A 101 -10.16 11.20 1.98
CA VAL A 101 -10.74 11.86 0.81
C VAL A 101 -9.88 11.72 -0.45
N GLY A 102 -8.56 11.79 -0.34
CA GLY A 102 -7.68 11.50 -1.47
C GLY A 102 -7.71 10.02 -1.86
N THR A 103 -7.84 9.12 -0.88
CA THR A 103 -7.98 7.67 -1.13
C THR A 103 -9.32 7.33 -1.81
N ASN A 104 -10.38 8.11 -1.56
CA ASN A 104 -11.64 8.03 -2.32
C ASN A 104 -11.39 8.35 -3.80
N VAL A 105 -10.68 9.44 -4.09
CA VAL A 105 -10.32 9.84 -5.47
C VAL A 105 -9.41 8.79 -6.13
N ALA A 106 -8.47 8.21 -5.38
CA ALA A 106 -7.55 7.18 -5.87
C ALA A 106 -8.13 5.76 -5.97
N SER A 107 -9.35 5.52 -5.47
CA SER A 107 -9.84 4.15 -5.19
C SER A 107 -9.90 3.24 -6.42
N ASP A 108 -10.25 3.77 -7.59
CA ASP A 108 -10.31 3.01 -8.84
C ASP A 108 -8.91 2.54 -9.28
N ALA A 109 -7.94 3.44 -9.30
CA ALA A 109 -6.54 3.12 -9.61
C ALA A 109 -5.96 2.09 -8.65
N LEU A 110 -6.25 2.22 -7.35
CA LEU A 110 -5.79 1.28 -6.31
C LEU A 110 -6.43 -0.11 -6.45
N ALA A 111 -7.71 -0.18 -6.82
CA ALA A 111 -8.39 -1.45 -7.08
C ALA A 111 -7.74 -2.19 -8.27
N ASN A 112 -7.45 -1.46 -9.36
CA ASN A 112 -6.77 -2.04 -10.53
C ASN A 112 -5.33 -2.47 -10.21
N LEU A 113 -4.56 -1.62 -9.52
CA LEU A 113 -3.19 -1.91 -9.07
C LEU A 113 -3.14 -3.20 -8.24
N SER A 114 -3.99 -3.27 -7.20
CA SER A 114 -4.02 -4.41 -6.30
C SER A 114 -4.51 -5.68 -7.00
N SER A 115 -5.43 -5.59 -7.96
CA SER A 115 -5.90 -6.74 -8.73
C SER A 115 -4.74 -7.40 -9.48
N GLY A 116 -4.08 -6.66 -10.38
CA GLY A 116 -2.95 -7.18 -11.15
C GLY A 116 -1.76 -7.60 -10.28
N GLY A 117 -1.57 -6.94 -9.13
CA GLY A 117 -0.39 -7.10 -8.29
C GLY A 117 0.79 -6.32 -8.84
N VAL A 118 1.87 -6.29 -8.07
CA VAL A 118 3.09 -5.54 -8.42
C VAL A 118 4.32 -6.43 -8.42
N LEU A 119 5.22 -6.18 -9.37
CA LEU A 119 6.51 -6.85 -9.48
C LEU A 119 7.59 -6.08 -8.71
N GLY A 120 7.67 -4.77 -8.92
CA GLY A 120 8.48 -3.87 -8.11
C GLY A 120 7.71 -3.45 -6.87
N GLY A 121 8.40 -3.22 -5.75
CA GLY A 121 7.72 -2.80 -4.52
C GLY A 121 6.94 -1.49 -4.71
N ALA A 122 5.69 -1.45 -4.27
CA ALA A 122 4.82 -0.29 -4.39
C ALA A 122 4.35 0.17 -3.00
N LEU A 123 4.70 1.40 -2.63
CA LEU A 123 4.38 1.99 -1.33
C LEU A 123 3.41 3.18 -1.50
N ILE A 124 2.33 3.17 -0.75
CA ILE A 124 1.29 4.20 -0.75
C ILE A 124 1.30 4.88 0.62
N ILE A 125 1.95 6.04 0.71
CA ILE A 125 2.11 6.77 1.96
C ILE A 125 0.90 7.67 2.14
N VAL A 126 0.13 7.47 3.20
CA VAL A 126 -1.10 8.22 3.43
C VAL A 126 -1.04 8.98 4.75
N GLY A 127 -1.39 10.26 4.70
CA GLY A 127 -1.66 11.04 5.90
C GLY A 127 -3.10 10.81 6.36
N GLU A 128 -3.31 10.23 7.54
CA GLU A 128 -4.64 10.05 8.14
C GLU A 128 -4.72 10.77 9.49
N ASP A 129 -5.77 11.53 9.72
CA ASP A 129 -5.97 12.37 10.90
C ASP A 129 -7.37 12.17 11.48
N TYR A 130 -7.75 10.91 11.69
CA TYR A 130 -9.01 10.57 12.36
C TYR A 130 -9.04 11.21 13.76
N GLY A 131 -10.18 11.79 14.12
CA GLY A 131 -10.40 12.51 15.38
C GLY A 131 -9.64 13.84 15.51
N GLU A 132 -8.72 14.15 14.60
CA GLU A 132 -7.83 15.31 14.66
C GLU A 132 -8.27 16.44 13.69
N GLY A 133 -7.82 17.66 13.97
CA GLY A 133 -8.49 18.89 13.54
C GLY A 133 -8.41 19.29 12.06
N SER A 134 -7.70 18.55 11.20
CA SER A 134 -7.56 18.88 9.76
C SER A 134 -8.50 18.09 8.84
N SER A 135 -9.21 17.08 9.35
CA SER A 135 -10.02 16.20 8.51
C SER A 135 -11.46 16.65 8.36
N ILE A 136 -11.92 16.75 7.10
CA ILE A 136 -13.31 17.09 6.75
C ILE A 136 -14.30 15.93 6.91
N MET A 137 -13.83 14.68 6.76
CA MET A 137 -14.61 13.45 6.84
C MET A 137 -13.89 12.46 7.75
N GLN A 138 -14.59 11.96 8.76
CA GLN A 138 -14.06 11.06 9.77
C GLN A 138 -14.26 9.60 9.30
N GLU A 139 -13.39 9.14 8.42
CA GLU A 139 -13.34 7.77 7.90
C GLU A 139 -11.93 7.21 8.05
N ARG A 140 -11.76 5.90 7.84
CA ARG A 140 -10.49 5.20 8.02
C ARG A 140 -9.98 4.57 6.73
N THR A 141 -8.68 4.68 6.46
CA THR A 141 -7.97 4.04 5.33
C THR A 141 -8.12 2.53 5.36
N HIS A 142 -8.25 1.95 6.55
CA HIS A 142 -8.41 0.52 6.77
C HIS A 142 -9.49 -0.11 5.87
N ALA A 143 -10.60 0.60 5.62
CA ALA A 143 -11.66 0.12 4.72
C ALA A 143 -11.16 -0.12 3.29
N PHE A 144 -10.27 0.74 2.78
CA PHE A 144 -9.67 0.62 1.45
C PHE A 144 -8.63 -0.49 1.38
N ALA A 145 -7.83 -0.63 2.45
CA ALA A 145 -6.90 -1.74 2.59
C ALA A 145 -7.64 -3.09 2.51
N MET A 146 -8.74 -3.23 3.24
CA MET A 146 -9.61 -4.42 3.17
C MET A 146 -10.29 -4.58 1.81
N LYS A 147 -10.92 -3.53 1.28
CA LYS A 147 -11.65 -3.56 0.00
C LYS A 147 -10.78 -4.07 -1.14
N SER A 148 -9.54 -3.60 -1.21
CA SER A 148 -8.62 -3.90 -2.31
C SER A 148 -7.60 -4.99 -1.95
N GLN A 149 -7.59 -5.47 -0.71
CA GLN A 149 -6.62 -6.43 -0.18
C GLN A 149 -5.17 -5.93 -0.36
N MET A 150 -4.91 -4.73 0.17
CA MET A 150 -3.58 -4.12 0.26
C MET A 150 -3.13 -4.10 1.71
N TRP A 151 -1.84 -4.28 1.99
CA TRP A 151 -1.35 -4.35 3.37
C TRP A 151 -1.24 -2.95 3.97
N LEU A 152 -1.61 -2.78 5.23
CA LEU A 152 -1.62 -1.50 5.92
C LEU A 152 -0.64 -1.53 7.09
N LEU A 153 0.38 -0.69 7.03
CA LEU A 153 1.33 -0.44 8.10
C LEU A 153 0.89 0.82 8.87
N ASP A 154 0.83 0.74 10.19
CA ASP A 154 0.60 1.86 11.13
C ASP A 154 1.74 1.85 12.17
N PRO A 155 2.95 2.27 11.79
CA PRO A 155 4.12 2.16 12.65
C PRO A 155 4.01 3.02 13.90
N GLN A 156 4.74 2.62 14.94
CA GLN A 156 4.91 3.46 16.12
C GLN A 156 5.36 4.89 15.75
N PRO A 157 4.86 5.93 16.44
CA PRO A 157 5.20 7.33 16.17
C PRO A 157 6.59 7.66 16.75
N ASN A 158 7.63 7.12 16.12
CA ASN A 158 9.04 7.46 16.32
C ASN A 158 9.83 7.23 15.02
N LEU A 159 10.92 7.98 14.80
CA LEU A 159 11.65 7.91 13.52
C LEU A 159 12.21 6.52 13.19
N PRO A 160 12.84 5.77 14.13
CA PRO A 160 13.32 4.42 13.83
C PRO A 160 12.23 3.49 13.29
N ALA A 161 11.03 3.48 13.90
CA ALA A 161 9.92 2.65 13.46
C ALA A 161 9.36 3.10 12.12
N ILE A 162 9.20 4.41 11.89
CA ILE A 162 8.71 4.97 10.62
C ILE A 162 9.68 4.64 9.47
N VAL A 163 10.98 4.82 9.67
CA VAL A 163 12.02 4.50 8.68
C VAL A 163 12.03 2.99 8.40
N LYS A 164 11.97 2.17 9.46
CA LYS A 164 11.89 0.70 9.31
C LYS A 164 10.66 0.30 8.50
N ALA A 165 9.49 0.90 8.76
CA ALA A 165 8.26 0.59 8.05
C ALA A 165 8.30 0.94 6.55
N VAL A 166 9.05 1.96 6.13
CA VAL A 166 9.29 2.23 4.71
C VAL A 166 10.10 1.10 4.07
N HIS A 167 11.18 0.67 4.73
CA HIS A 167 12.02 -0.45 4.26
C HIS A 167 11.23 -1.76 4.20
N ASP A 168 10.55 -2.10 5.30
CA ASP A 168 9.70 -3.29 5.40
C ASP A 168 8.54 -3.22 4.41
N GLY A 169 7.96 -2.05 4.17
CA GLY A 169 6.85 -1.88 3.24
C GLY A 169 7.23 -2.23 1.80
N PHE A 170 8.41 -1.80 1.33
CA PHE A 170 8.90 -2.24 0.02
C PHE A 170 9.20 -3.74 -0.02
N ALA A 171 9.88 -4.26 1.00
CA ALA A 171 10.24 -5.67 1.05
C ALA A 171 9.01 -6.60 1.15
N LEU A 172 8.01 -6.23 1.96
CA LEU A 172 6.72 -6.92 2.08
C LEU A 172 5.97 -6.85 0.75
N SER A 173 5.99 -5.70 0.07
CA SER A 173 5.34 -5.53 -1.23
C SER A 173 5.92 -6.47 -2.28
N GLU A 174 7.25 -6.59 -2.33
CA GLU A 174 7.96 -7.47 -3.26
C GLU A 174 7.79 -8.95 -2.91
N ALA A 175 7.83 -9.30 -1.62
CA ALA A 175 7.66 -10.68 -1.16
C ALA A 175 6.26 -11.23 -1.43
N SER A 176 5.24 -10.37 -1.44
CA SER A 176 3.83 -10.75 -1.60
C SER A 176 3.19 -10.30 -2.92
N ASN A 177 3.95 -9.65 -3.81
CA ASN A 177 3.48 -9.05 -5.06
C ASN A 177 2.25 -8.13 -4.89
N THR A 178 2.16 -7.44 -3.76
CA THR A 178 0.98 -6.65 -3.36
C THR A 178 1.38 -5.25 -2.92
N PRO A 179 0.66 -4.19 -3.33
CA PRO A 179 0.93 -2.84 -2.83
C PRO A 179 0.76 -2.73 -1.31
N VAL A 180 1.59 -1.88 -0.69
CA VAL A 180 1.56 -1.63 0.75
C VAL A 180 1.19 -0.18 1.02
N MET A 181 0.24 0.05 1.91
CA MET A 181 -0.11 1.34 2.49
C MET A 181 0.72 1.58 3.75
N LEU A 182 1.31 2.76 3.85
CA LEU A 182 1.97 3.27 5.05
C LEU A 182 1.13 4.43 5.60
N GLU A 183 0.43 4.18 6.71
CA GLU A 183 -0.36 5.19 7.41
C GLU A 183 0.54 6.04 8.30
N LEU A 184 0.45 7.36 8.14
CA LEU A 184 1.11 8.32 8.99
C LEU A 184 0.06 9.26 9.60
N ARG A 185 -0.05 9.19 10.93
CA ARG A 185 -0.91 10.07 11.73
C ARG A 185 -0.30 11.47 11.86
N ILE A 186 -1.09 12.49 12.23
CA ILE A 186 -0.57 13.90 12.33
C ILE A 186 0.68 13.98 13.20
N ARG A 187 0.67 13.24 14.32
CA ARG A 187 1.76 13.22 15.30
C ARG A 187 3.00 12.58 14.69
N SER A 188 2.84 11.55 13.86
CA SER A 188 3.92 10.88 13.11
C SER A 188 4.55 11.79 12.06
N CYS A 189 3.74 12.59 11.36
CA CYS A 189 4.22 13.50 10.33
C CYS A 189 5.14 14.60 10.90
N HIS A 190 4.78 15.19 12.04
CA HIS A 190 5.43 16.39 12.58
C HIS A 190 6.37 16.15 13.78
N LEU A 191 6.46 14.91 14.28
CA LEU A 191 7.40 14.60 15.36
C LEU A 191 8.84 14.80 14.89
N HIS A 192 9.68 15.19 15.84
CA HIS A 192 11.12 15.25 15.67
C HIS A 192 11.78 14.11 16.42
N GLY A 193 12.83 13.54 15.84
CA GLY A 193 13.58 12.47 16.48
C GLY A 193 14.92 12.23 15.81
N SER A 194 15.48 11.05 16.02
CA SER A 194 16.73 10.64 15.41
C SER A 194 16.79 9.15 15.13
N PHE A 195 17.55 8.76 14.11
CA PHE A 195 17.86 7.36 13.81
C PHE A 195 19.26 7.27 13.18
N VAL A 196 19.85 6.07 13.16
CA VAL A 196 21.12 5.80 12.46
C VAL A 196 20.81 5.48 11.00
N THR A 197 21.38 6.26 10.08
CA THR A 197 21.09 6.16 8.65
C THR A 197 21.76 4.96 7.99
N GLN A 198 21.15 4.51 6.90
CA GLN A 198 21.76 3.62 5.92
C GLN A 198 22.27 4.43 4.71
N ALA A 199 22.97 3.76 3.80
CA ALA A 199 23.42 4.40 2.56
C ALA A 199 22.22 4.64 1.64
N ASN A 200 22.16 5.81 1.00
CA ASN A 200 21.21 6.03 -0.09
C ASN A 200 21.57 5.08 -1.24
N GLN A 201 20.55 4.49 -1.85
CA GLN A 201 20.70 3.54 -2.93
C GLN A 201 20.12 4.12 -4.22
N ARG A 202 20.79 3.87 -5.34
CA ARG A 202 20.18 4.06 -6.65
C ARG A 202 19.17 2.93 -6.88
N PRO A 203 18.07 3.16 -7.62
CA PRO A 203 17.15 2.08 -7.98
C PRO A 203 17.88 1.00 -8.79
N ALA A 204 17.67 -0.26 -8.42
CA ALA A 204 18.26 -1.41 -9.12
C ALA A 204 17.77 -1.52 -10.57
N PHE A 205 16.54 -1.08 -10.82
CA PHE A 205 15.96 -0.91 -12.15
C PHE A 205 15.32 0.48 -12.24
N THR A 206 15.68 1.25 -13.26
CA THR A 206 15.24 2.64 -13.44
C THR A 206 14.02 2.74 -14.36
N LEU A 207 13.25 3.83 -14.26
CA LEU A 207 12.20 4.13 -15.23
C LEU A 207 12.72 4.32 -16.66
N LYS A 208 13.96 4.81 -16.81
CA LYS A 208 14.64 4.87 -18.10
C LYS A 208 14.75 3.48 -18.72
N GLN A 209 15.25 2.51 -17.96
CA GLN A 209 15.36 1.13 -18.44
C GLN A 209 13.98 0.52 -18.76
N ALA A 210 12.94 0.87 -17.99
CA ALA A 210 11.56 0.44 -18.25
C ALA A 210 11.01 0.96 -19.59
N LEU A 211 11.28 2.23 -19.89
CA LEU A 211 10.92 2.88 -21.16
C LEU A 211 11.69 2.30 -22.34
N GLU A 212 12.99 2.10 -22.19
CA GLU A 212 13.85 1.60 -23.27
C GLU A 212 13.59 0.12 -23.58
N ASN A 213 13.19 -0.65 -22.57
CA ASN A 213 12.93 -2.08 -22.64
C ASN A 213 11.51 -2.44 -22.18
N PRO A 214 10.47 -2.08 -22.96
CA PRO A 214 9.09 -2.33 -22.55
C PRO A 214 8.80 -3.82 -22.32
N ARG A 215 8.09 -4.10 -21.24
CA ARG A 215 7.63 -5.45 -20.88
C ARG A 215 6.12 -5.48 -20.82
N ARG A 216 5.57 -6.62 -21.22
CA ARG A 216 4.15 -6.91 -21.11
C ARG A 216 3.96 -8.29 -20.50
N ASP A 217 3.12 -8.36 -19.48
CA ASP A 217 2.49 -9.59 -19.04
C ASP A 217 0.97 -9.43 -19.09
N VAL A 218 0.34 -10.16 -20.02
CA VAL A 218 -1.13 -10.12 -20.17
C VAL A 218 -1.84 -10.68 -18.95
N ASN A 219 -1.17 -11.52 -18.15
CA ASN A 219 -1.72 -12.05 -16.90
C ASN A 219 -1.74 -11.01 -15.79
N ARG A 220 -1.17 -9.82 -15.98
CA ARG A 220 -1.21 -8.72 -14.99
C ARG A 220 -2.26 -7.66 -15.30
N ILE A 221 -2.97 -7.83 -16.41
CA ILE A 221 -3.98 -6.86 -16.87
C ILE A 221 -5.34 -7.29 -16.37
N VAL A 222 -6.08 -6.34 -15.80
CA VAL A 222 -7.38 -6.57 -15.17
C VAL A 222 -8.46 -6.75 -16.24
N LEU A 223 -8.38 -7.87 -16.96
CA LEU A 223 -9.30 -8.27 -18.01
C LEU A 223 -9.52 -9.79 -17.94
N PRO A 224 -10.75 -10.30 -18.08
CA PRO A 224 -10.98 -11.74 -18.16
C PRO A 224 -10.18 -12.39 -19.30
N PRO A 225 -9.60 -13.59 -19.07
CA PRO A 225 -9.75 -14.43 -17.88
C PRO A 225 -8.77 -14.09 -16.73
N ALA A 226 -7.81 -13.18 -16.92
CA ALA A 226 -6.77 -12.89 -15.92
C ALA A 226 -7.33 -12.35 -14.60
N SER A 227 -8.44 -11.61 -14.63
CA SER A 227 -9.12 -11.12 -13.43
C SER A 227 -9.48 -12.23 -12.42
N PHE A 228 -9.87 -13.42 -12.91
CA PHE A 228 -10.15 -14.57 -12.03
C PHE A 228 -8.86 -15.20 -11.48
N LEU A 229 -7.78 -15.16 -12.26
CA LEU A 229 -6.46 -15.59 -11.78
C LEU A 229 -5.97 -14.66 -10.67
N HIS A 230 -6.19 -13.36 -10.80
CA HIS A 230 -5.83 -12.36 -9.78
C HIS A 230 -6.52 -12.61 -8.45
N GLU A 231 -7.83 -12.85 -8.48
CA GLU A 231 -8.61 -13.17 -7.28
C GLU A 231 -8.04 -14.40 -6.55
N LYS A 232 -7.78 -15.47 -7.31
CA LYS A 232 -7.17 -16.68 -6.77
C LYS A 232 -5.76 -16.43 -6.20
N GLU A 233 -4.91 -15.72 -6.94
CA GLU A 233 -3.54 -15.39 -6.54
C GLU A 233 -3.52 -14.57 -5.24
N LYS A 234 -4.44 -13.61 -5.08
CA LYS A 234 -4.56 -12.80 -3.86
C LYS A 234 -4.74 -13.67 -2.61
N ILE A 235 -5.60 -14.69 -2.68
CA ILE A 235 -5.96 -15.54 -1.54
C ILE A 235 -4.95 -16.68 -1.33
N GLU A 236 -4.56 -17.37 -2.40
CA GLU A 236 -3.75 -18.59 -2.29
C GLU A 236 -2.25 -18.33 -2.23
N GLN A 237 -1.78 -17.17 -2.70
CA GLN A 237 -0.34 -16.88 -2.82
C GLN A 237 0.05 -15.61 -2.07
N ARG A 238 -0.56 -14.47 -2.40
CA ARG A 238 -0.11 -13.16 -1.89
C ARG A 238 -0.39 -12.98 -0.41
N TRP A 239 -1.59 -13.33 0.05
CA TRP A 239 -1.94 -13.24 1.47
C TRP A 239 -1.07 -14.15 2.36
N PRO A 240 -0.92 -15.47 2.07
CA PRO A 240 -0.01 -16.32 2.83
C PRO A 240 1.44 -15.83 2.81
N ALA A 241 1.93 -15.33 1.66
CA ALA A 241 3.28 -14.77 1.56
C ALA A 241 3.45 -13.53 2.45
N ALA A 242 2.44 -12.65 2.51
CA ALA A 242 2.44 -11.49 3.39
C ALA A 242 2.47 -11.90 4.87
N VAL A 243 1.57 -12.80 5.29
CA VAL A 243 1.53 -13.31 6.68
C VAL A 243 2.86 -13.94 7.08
N LYS A 244 3.42 -14.78 6.21
CA LYS A 244 4.74 -15.40 6.43
C LYS A 244 5.83 -14.36 6.59
N PHE A 245 5.91 -13.37 5.69
CA PHE A 245 6.89 -12.29 5.77
C PHE A 245 6.76 -11.50 7.07
N ILE A 246 5.53 -11.15 7.46
CA ILE A 246 5.24 -10.41 8.70
C ILE A 246 5.80 -11.16 9.92
N GLN A 247 5.56 -12.47 9.99
CA GLN A 247 6.02 -13.32 11.09
C GLN A 247 7.55 -13.51 11.09
N GLU A 248 8.14 -13.84 9.94
CA GLU A 248 9.58 -14.10 9.82
C GLU A 248 10.42 -12.85 10.11
N HIS A 249 9.89 -11.66 9.82
CA HIS A 249 10.58 -10.39 10.04
C HIS A 249 10.08 -9.65 11.29
N GLN A 250 9.18 -10.28 12.06
CA GLN A 250 8.66 -9.77 13.33
C GLN A 250 8.20 -8.32 13.22
N LEU A 251 7.35 -8.03 12.24
CA LEU A 251 6.94 -6.64 12.00
C LEU A 251 6.08 -6.09 13.14
N ASN A 252 5.28 -6.95 13.77
CA ASN A 252 4.56 -6.61 15.00
C ASN A 252 5.40 -6.92 16.24
N GLU A 253 5.13 -6.21 17.33
CA GLU A 253 5.95 -6.29 18.55
C GLU A 253 5.16 -6.83 19.74
N PHE A 254 5.84 -7.58 20.60
CA PHE A 254 5.31 -8.09 21.87
C PHE A 254 6.12 -7.50 23.01
N VAL A 255 5.44 -6.87 23.97
CA VAL A 255 6.03 -6.38 25.21
C VAL A 255 5.53 -7.26 26.34
N GLU A 256 6.45 -7.89 27.06
CA GLU A 256 6.13 -8.68 28.24
C GLU A 256 5.72 -7.77 29.41
N GLY A 257 4.88 -8.29 30.31
CA GLY A 257 4.42 -7.58 31.50
C GLY A 257 4.05 -8.55 32.62
N GLU A 258 4.08 -8.08 33.87
CA GLU A 258 3.78 -8.89 35.05
C GLU A 258 2.31 -9.33 35.16
N LEU A 259 1.38 -8.61 34.53
CA LEU A 259 -0.05 -8.93 34.58
C LEU A 259 -0.43 -9.93 33.49
N GLU A 260 -0.01 -11.19 33.65
CA GLU A 260 -0.17 -12.23 32.62
C GLU A 260 -1.63 -12.58 32.31
N ASP A 261 -2.55 -12.41 33.26
CA ASP A 261 -3.99 -12.70 33.14
C ASP A 261 -4.74 -11.75 32.19
N VAL A 262 -4.16 -10.60 31.86
CA VAL A 262 -4.75 -9.58 30.97
C VAL A 262 -3.74 -9.11 29.92
N GLY A 263 -4.19 -8.35 28.92
CA GLY A 263 -3.31 -7.79 27.89
C GLY A 263 -3.97 -6.67 27.09
N ILE A 264 -3.15 -5.90 26.36
CA ILE A 264 -3.63 -4.87 25.46
C ILE A 264 -3.12 -5.17 24.04
N VAL A 265 -4.03 -5.17 23.07
CA VAL A 265 -3.73 -5.16 21.65
C VAL A 265 -3.90 -3.72 21.17
N VAL A 266 -2.90 -3.14 20.51
CA VAL A 266 -2.89 -1.71 20.18
C VAL A 266 -2.27 -1.47 18.81
N LEU A 267 -2.89 -0.58 18.03
CA LEU A 267 -2.30 -0.08 16.78
C LEU A 267 -0.99 0.67 17.05
N GLY A 268 0.03 0.46 16.23
CA GLY A 268 1.36 1.06 16.42
C GLY A 268 1.29 2.58 16.56
N GLY A 269 0.54 3.26 15.69
CA GLY A 269 0.33 4.71 15.77
C GLY A 269 -0.27 5.23 17.09
N MET A 270 -0.91 4.35 17.88
CA MET A 270 -1.60 4.68 19.14
C MET A 270 -0.80 4.31 20.40
N ILE A 271 0.38 3.69 20.26
CA ILE A 271 1.15 3.17 21.40
C ILE A 271 1.56 4.28 22.38
N ASN A 272 1.98 5.45 21.90
CA ASN A 272 2.47 6.52 22.75
C ASN A 272 1.37 7.04 23.70
N ASN A 273 0.16 7.28 23.18
CA ASN A 273 -0.95 7.72 24.02
C ASN A 273 -1.40 6.61 24.98
N THR A 274 -1.36 5.36 24.54
CA THR A 274 -1.69 4.19 25.37
C THR A 274 -0.74 4.04 26.55
N LEU A 275 0.57 4.08 26.30
CA LEU A 275 1.60 4.06 27.35
C LEU A 275 1.46 5.25 28.31
N ARG A 276 1.13 6.45 27.81
CA ARG A 276 0.85 7.62 28.66
C ARG A 276 -0.39 7.44 29.53
N GLY A 277 -1.44 6.80 29.00
CA GLY A 277 -2.63 6.44 29.76
C GLY A 277 -2.32 5.43 30.88
N LEU A 278 -1.54 4.38 30.56
CA LEU A 278 -1.05 3.40 31.53
C LEU A 278 -0.16 4.03 32.61
N MET A 279 0.71 4.98 32.22
CA MET A 279 1.57 5.71 33.16
C MET A 279 0.75 6.52 34.17
N GLN A 280 -0.37 7.13 33.75
CA GLN A 280 -1.29 7.84 34.66
C GLN A 280 -2.07 6.91 35.60
N LEU A 281 -1.96 5.60 35.41
CA LEU A 281 -2.54 4.55 36.26
C LEU A 281 -1.47 3.75 37.02
N ASP A 282 -0.21 4.20 37.03
CA ASP A 282 0.92 3.45 37.63
C ASP A 282 1.07 2.03 37.03
N LEU A 283 0.79 1.88 35.74
CA LEU A 283 0.92 0.62 34.98
C LEU A 283 2.02 0.65 33.92
N ALA A 284 2.64 1.81 33.67
CA ALA A 284 3.80 1.95 32.81
C ALA A 284 4.75 3.04 33.35
N ASP A 285 6.01 3.02 32.93
CA ASP A 285 7.00 4.04 33.27
C ASP A 285 7.28 5.03 32.12
N LEU A 286 8.15 6.01 32.40
CA LEU A 286 8.57 7.02 31.42
C LEU A 286 9.43 6.49 30.27
N PHE A 287 9.97 5.28 30.40
CA PHE A 287 10.89 4.65 29.45
C PHE A 287 10.21 3.62 28.55
N GLY A 288 8.90 3.43 28.72
CA GLY A 288 8.08 2.52 27.91
C GLY A 288 7.95 1.11 28.50
N THR A 289 8.44 0.86 29.71
CA THR A 289 8.19 -0.41 30.41
C THR A 289 6.72 -0.46 30.82
N SER A 290 6.02 -1.54 30.46
CA SER A 290 4.61 -1.77 30.82
C SER A 290 4.51 -2.95 31.79
N ARG A 291 3.72 -2.80 32.85
CA ARG A 291 3.31 -3.91 33.73
C ARG A 291 2.29 -4.82 33.04
N VAL A 292 1.63 -4.32 32.00
CA VAL A 292 0.61 -5.03 31.23
C VAL A 292 1.27 -5.54 29.94
N PRO A 293 1.15 -6.83 29.60
CA PRO A 293 1.60 -7.33 28.31
C PRO A 293 0.94 -6.57 27.15
N LEU A 294 1.72 -6.19 26.13
CA LEU A 294 1.25 -5.46 24.95
C LEU A 294 1.52 -6.26 23.67
N TYR A 295 0.56 -6.26 22.76
CA TYR A 295 0.74 -6.67 21.37
C TYR A 295 0.55 -5.43 20.48
N ILE A 296 1.64 -4.96 19.91
CA ILE A 296 1.71 -3.72 19.14
C ILE A 296 1.65 -4.07 17.65
N LEU A 297 0.55 -3.67 17.03
CA LEU A 297 0.24 -3.89 15.63
C LEU A 297 0.84 -2.77 14.77
N ASN A 298 2.10 -2.92 14.36
CA ASN A 298 2.68 -2.07 13.31
C ASN A 298 2.12 -2.44 11.93
N VAL A 299 1.58 -3.64 11.78
CA VAL A 299 0.77 -4.08 10.64
C VAL A 299 -0.69 -4.10 11.08
N ALA A 300 -1.45 -3.09 10.68
CA ALA A 300 -2.88 -2.99 10.96
C ALA A 300 -3.69 -3.97 10.10
N TYR A 301 -3.23 -4.26 8.88
CA TYR A 301 -3.86 -5.25 8.00
C TYR A 301 -2.80 -5.93 7.10
N PRO A 302 -2.77 -7.26 6.99
CA PRO A 302 -3.66 -8.22 7.64
C PRO A 302 -3.31 -8.41 9.12
N LEU A 303 -4.31 -8.81 9.94
CA LEU A 303 -4.02 -9.38 11.25
C LEU A 303 -3.44 -10.79 11.08
N VAL A 304 -2.38 -11.09 11.83
CA VAL A 304 -1.74 -12.40 11.83
C VAL A 304 -2.41 -13.28 12.88
N GLU A 305 -3.10 -14.32 12.42
CA GLU A 305 -3.93 -15.17 13.28
C GLU A 305 -3.11 -15.86 14.39
N GLU A 306 -1.94 -16.40 14.05
CA GLU A 306 -1.09 -17.10 15.02
C GLU A 306 -0.53 -16.15 16.09
N GLU A 307 -0.27 -14.89 15.74
CA GLU A 307 0.17 -13.85 16.68
C GLU A 307 -0.95 -13.47 17.66
N VAL A 308 -2.18 -13.31 17.16
CA VAL A 308 -3.38 -13.08 17.98
C VAL A 308 -3.60 -14.23 18.95
N LEU A 309 -3.53 -15.47 18.47
CA LEU A 309 -3.70 -16.66 19.29
C LEU A 309 -2.59 -16.79 20.34
N ARG A 310 -1.33 -16.54 19.95
CA ARG A 310 -0.18 -16.52 20.85
C ARG A 310 -0.40 -15.52 21.99
N PHE A 311 -0.87 -14.32 21.68
CA PHE A 311 -1.06 -13.27 22.68
C PHE A 311 -2.25 -13.53 23.61
N CYS A 312 -3.39 -13.96 23.05
CA CYS A 312 -4.63 -14.05 23.81
C CYS A 312 -4.71 -15.33 24.66
N LYS A 313 -4.11 -16.43 24.23
CA LYS A 313 -4.25 -17.73 24.90
C LYS A 313 -3.76 -17.67 26.36
N GLY A 314 -4.62 -18.12 27.27
CA GLY A 314 -4.34 -18.12 28.71
C GLY A 314 -4.80 -16.86 29.45
N LYS A 315 -5.10 -15.77 28.73
CA LYS A 315 -5.60 -14.53 29.32
C LYS A 315 -7.10 -14.60 29.60
N LYS A 316 -7.53 -13.97 30.69
CA LYS A 316 -8.95 -13.78 31.02
C LYS A 316 -9.59 -12.77 30.05
N ALA A 317 -8.89 -11.68 29.78
CA ALA A 317 -9.38 -10.62 28.90
C ALA A 317 -8.26 -9.85 28.20
N VAL A 318 -8.54 -9.32 27.02
CA VAL A 318 -7.69 -8.38 26.29
C VAL A 318 -8.48 -7.13 25.91
N LEU A 319 -7.80 -5.98 25.89
CA LEU A 319 -8.37 -4.71 25.43
C LEU A 319 -7.78 -4.36 24.05
N MET A 320 -8.64 -4.18 23.05
CA MET A 320 -8.28 -3.63 21.74
C MET A 320 -8.33 -2.09 21.78
N VAL A 321 -7.19 -1.46 21.54
CA VAL A 321 -7.07 -0.01 21.40
C VAL A 321 -7.00 0.33 19.91
N GLU A 322 -8.17 0.59 19.34
CA GLU A 322 -8.31 1.16 17.99
C GLU A 322 -9.23 2.37 18.00
N GLU A 323 -8.87 3.39 17.23
CA GLU A 323 -9.67 4.59 17.10
C GLU A 323 -10.70 4.47 15.96
N GLY A 324 -11.84 5.13 16.15
CA GLY A 324 -12.84 5.31 15.10
C GLY A 324 -13.79 4.15 14.88
N GLN A 325 -14.67 4.34 13.90
CA GLN A 325 -15.76 3.44 13.52
C GLN A 325 -15.66 3.15 12.01
N PRO A 326 -15.88 1.89 11.57
CA PRO A 326 -16.05 0.66 12.35
C PRO A 326 -14.83 0.22 13.18
N ASP A 327 -15.08 -0.62 14.17
CA ASP A 327 -14.15 -1.33 15.05
C ASP A 327 -13.59 -2.59 14.36
N TYR A 328 -12.87 -2.40 13.26
CA TYR A 328 -12.39 -3.48 12.39
C TYR A 328 -11.56 -4.53 13.15
N HIS A 329 -10.69 -4.11 14.08
CA HIS A 329 -9.77 -5.02 14.75
C HIS A 329 -10.48 -5.77 15.87
N GLU A 330 -11.32 -5.11 16.66
CA GLU A 330 -12.12 -5.73 17.72
C GLU A 330 -13.02 -6.84 17.15
N GLN A 331 -13.72 -6.57 16.03
CA GLN A 331 -14.53 -7.56 15.34
C GLN A 331 -13.69 -8.74 14.83
N HIS A 332 -12.50 -8.47 14.29
CA HIS A 332 -11.61 -9.50 13.74
C HIS A 332 -10.97 -10.36 14.84
N LEU A 333 -10.56 -9.77 15.96
CA LEU A 333 -10.10 -10.48 17.16
C LEU A 333 -11.19 -11.43 17.69
N ASN A 334 -12.43 -10.93 17.86
CA ASN A 334 -13.56 -11.76 18.27
C ASN A 334 -13.78 -12.93 17.30
N THR A 335 -13.65 -12.70 15.98
CA THR A 335 -13.80 -13.74 14.96
C THR A 335 -12.71 -14.81 15.07
N ILE A 336 -11.44 -14.41 15.19
CA ILE A 336 -10.29 -15.33 15.32
C ILE A 336 -10.43 -16.20 16.57
N LEU A 337 -10.68 -15.57 17.73
CA LEU A 337 -10.81 -16.27 19.00
C LEU A 337 -12.02 -17.20 19.03
N GLY A 338 -13.16 -16.76 18.47
CA GLY A 338 -14.37 -17.55 18.35
C GLY A 338 -14.18 -18.81 17.49
N ARG A 339 -13.53 -18.69 16.33
CA ARG A 339 -13.21 -19.82 15.45
C ARG A 339 -12.30 -20.86 16.12
N HIS A 340 -11.41 -20.42 17.01
CA HIS A 340 -10.44 -21.28 17.71
C HIS A 340 -10.89 -21.73 19.11
N GLY A 341 -12.10 -21.33 19.55
CA GLY A 341 -12.61 -21.66 20.88
C GLY A 341 -11.78 -21.08 22.03
N VAL A 342 -11.02 -20.00 21.80
CA VAL A 342 -10.25 -19.31 22.84
C VAL A 342 -11.20 -18.45 23.66
N ARG A 343 -11.23 -18.66 24.98
CA ARG A 343 -12.23 -18.06 25.89
C ARG A 343 -11.87 -16.65 26.39
N THR A 344 -10.78 -16.08 25.92
CA THR A 344 -10.33 -14.74 26.30
C THR A 344 -11.37 -13.71 25.86
N ALA A 345 -11.89 -12.94 26.81
CA ALA A 345 -12.85 -11.87 26.51
C ALA A 345 -12.15 -10.71 25.78
N VAL A 346 -12.74 -10.24 24.69
CA VAL A 346 -12.27 -9.04 23.97
C VAL A 346 -13.09 -7.85 24.44
N HIS A 347 -12.39 -6.78 24.80
CA HIS A 347 -12.93 -5.48 25.13
C HIS A 347 -12.38 -4.44 24.17
N GLY A 348 -13.09 -3.34 24.01
CA GLY A 348 -12.69 -2.23 23.15
C GLY A 348 -13.74 -1.14 23.23
N LYS A 349 -14.66 -1.09 22.27
CA LYS A 349 -15.70 -0.05 22.17
C LYS A 349 -16.73 -0.06 23.31
N ASP A 350 -16.78 -1.11 24.12
CA ASP A 350 -17.60 -1.16 25.32
C ASP A 350 -17.03 -0.31 26.47
N VAL A 351 -15.72 -0.04 26.47
CA VAL A 351 -15.02 0.79 27.47
C VAL A 351 -14.32 2.01 26.85
N LEU A 352 -14.13 2.03 25.53
CA LEU A 352 -13.55 3.13 24.74
C LEU A 352 -14.60 3.70 23.78
N PRO A 353 -14.60 5.00 23.47
CA PRO A 353 -15.62 5.58 22.61
C PRO A 353 -15.51 5.12 21.15
N MET A 354 -16.64 5.00 20.44
CA MET A 354 -16.66 4.65 19.01
C MET A 354 -16.12 5.76 18.09
N GLY A 355 -16.09 7.01 18.54
CA GLY A 355 -15.62 8.14 17.74
C GLY A 355 -14.90 9.19 18.56
N GLY A 356 -14.22 10.11 17.86
CA GLY A 356 -13.33 11.12 18.43
C GLY A 356 -11.89 10.64 18.60
N ASP A 357 -10.98 11.60 18.82
CA ASP A 357 -9.56 11.34 19.09
C ASP A 357 -9.36 10.67 20.45
N TYR A 358 -8.58 9.60 20.46
CA TYR A 358 -8.13 8.88 21.63
C TYR A 358 -6.97 9.62 22.28
N THR A 359 -7.34 10.77 22.88
CA THR A 359 -6.46 11.52 23.77
C THR A 359 -6.06 10.69 24.99
N VAL A 360 -4.99 11.09 25.66
CA VAL A 360 -4.50 10.39 26.87
C VAL A 360 -5.58 10.28 27.96
N ASP A 361 -6.42 11.30 28.16
CA ASP A 361 -7.49 11.22 29.17
C ASP A 361 -8.62 10.24 28.78
N VAL A 362 -8.97 10.19 27.49
CA VAL A 362 -9.95 9.23 26.96
C VAL A 362 -9.44 7.80 27.17
N LEU A 363 -8.19 7.53 26.77
CA LEU A 363 -7.56 6.23 26.97
C LEU A 363 -7.45 5.88 28.45
N ARG A 364 -7.01 6.81 29.31
CA ARG A 364 -6.91 6.59 30.76
C ARG A 364 -8.24 6.13 31.35
N LYS A 365 -9.36 6.75 30.98
CA LYS A 365 -10.69 6.38 31.46
C LYS A 365 -11.09 4.97 31.03
N GLY A 366 -10.90 4.62 29.76
CA GLY A 366 -11.22 3.28 29.25
C GLY A 366 -10.30 2.19 29.83
N LEU A 367 -8.99 2.46 29.91
CA LEU A 367 -8.01 1.59 30.56
C LEU A 367 -8.40 1.33 32.02
N ARG A 368 -8.73 2.37 32.78
CA ARG A 368 -9.21 2.24 34.16
C ARG A 368 -10.43 1.33 34.26
N ALA A 369 -11.46 1.56 33.44
CA ALA A 369 -12.67 0.73 33.44
C ALA A 369 -12.36 -0.75 33.14
N PHE A 370 -11.44 -1.02 32.21
CA PHE A 370 -10.98 -2.37 31.90
C PHE A 370 -10.27 -3.03 33.10
N PHE A 371 -9.34 -2.32 33.75
CA PHE A 371 -8.60 -2.88 34.89
C PHE A 371 -9.45 -3.02 36.15
N GLU A 372 -10.39 -2.11 36.43
CA GLU A 372 -11.35 -2.25 37.54
C GLU A 372 -12.18 -3.53 37.41
N LYS A 373 -12.44 -3.99 36.18
CA LYS A 373 -13.20 -5.22 35.91
C LYS A 373 -12.39 -6.51 36.09
N TYR A 374 -11.11 -6.54 35.73
CA TYR A 374 -10.32 -7.77 35.66
C TYR A 374 -9.10 -7.84 36.58
N CYS A 375 -8.59 -6.69 37.05
CA CYS A 375 -7.36 -6.61 37.83
C CYS A 375 -7.35 -5.37 38.74
N HIS A 376 -8.36 -5.21 39.59
CA HIS A 376 -8.52 -4.06 40.48
C HIS A 376 -7.25 -3.81 41.33
N ASP A 377 -6.70 -4.86 41.93
CA ASP A 377 -5.52 -4.79 42.81
C ASP A 377 -4.27 -4.22 42.12
N ALA A 378 -4.19 -4.25 40.79
CA ALA A 378 -3.05 -3.70 40.07
C ALA A 378 -3.00 -2.16 40.12
N LEU A 379 -4.16 -1.51 40.30
CA LEU A 379 -4.31 -0.05 40.39
C LEU A 379 -3.87 0.51 41.75
N ASP A 380 -3.77 -0.33 42.78
CA ASP A 380 -3.38 0.08 44.14
C ASP A 380 -1.86 0.07 44.35
N ARG A 381 -1.09 -0.46 43.39
CA ARG A 381 0.38 -0.57 43.47
C ARG A 381 1.06 0.56 42.71
N HIS A 382 1.71 1.46 43.44
CA HIS A 382 2.48 2.56 42.85
C HIS A 382 3.76 2.09 42.16
N VAL A 383 3.99 2.55 40.93
CA VAL A 383 5.26 2.35 40.23
C VAL A 383 6.25 3.41 40.70
N SER A 384 7.41 2.98 41.18
CA SER A 384 8.47 3.92 41.53
C SER A 384 9.02 4.56 40.25
N LEU A 385 9.03 5.89 40.17
CA LEU A 385 9.74 6.69 39.16
C LEU A 385 11.26 6.50 39.31
N ARG A 386 11.79 5.31 39.04
CA ARG A 386 13.22 5.03 39.09
C ARG A 386 13.78 5.02 37.67
N VAL A 387 14.66 5.99 37.41
CA VAL A 387 15.53 6.04 36.24
C VAL A 387 16.51 4.87 36.33
N SER A 388 16.20 3.74 35.71
CA SER A 388 17.19 2.69 35.48
C SER A 388 17.88 2.98 34.15
N TRP A 389 19.11 3.47 34.24
CA TRP A 389 20.04 3.56 33.13
C TRP A 389 20.14 2.19 32.44
N ARG A 390 19.80 2.12 31.15
CA ARG A 390 20.10 0.96 30.31
C ARG A 390 21.58 0.63 30.49
N LYS A 391 21.90 -0.54 31.04
CA LYS A 391 23.25 -1.10 30.95
C LYS A 391 23.46 -1.52 29.50
N ASP A 392 24.57 -1.06 28.95
CA ASP A 392 25.08 -1.39 27.63
C ASP A 392 25.05 -2.91 27.38
N ALA A 393 24.31 -3.31 26.33
CA ALA A 393 24.44 -4.64 25.75
C ALA A 393 25.49 -4.57 24.63
N ALA A 394 26.76 -4.53 25.05
CA ALA A 394 27.87 -5.00 24.23
C ALA A 394 28.08 -6.48 24.60
N GLY A 395 27.72 -7.38 23.69
CA GLY A 395 27.76 -8.83 23.92
C GLY A 395 27.63 -9.57 22.59
N GLU A 396 28.78 -9.69 21.94
CA GLU A 396 29.25 -10.77 21.07
C GLU A 396 28.22 -11.77 20.52
N SER A 397 28.07 -11.73 19.20
CA SER A 397 27.41 -12.74 18.37
C SER A 397 28.29 -14.00 18.27
N GLU A 398 27.89 -15.08 18.94
CA GLU A 398 28.33 -16.44 18.60
C GLU A 398 27.29 -17.13 17.71
N ALA A 399 27.75 -17.61 16.55
CA ALA A 399 26.96 -18.35 15.58
C ALA A 399 26.76 -19.81 16.03
N PRO A 400 25.56 -20.41 15.86
CA PRO A 400 25.38 -21.85 15.96
C PRO A 400 25.66 -22.58 14.63
N PRO A 401 26.04 -23.86 14.68
CA PRO A 401 26.63 -24.60 13.56
C PRO A 401 25.57 -25.15 12.58
N ALA A 402 26.03 -25.35 11.34
CA ALA A 402 25.29 -25.97 10.26
C ALA A 402 24.83 -27.40 10.59
N ALA A 403 23.57 -27.70 10.27
CA ALA A 403 23.01 -29.06 10.30
C ALA A 403 22.41 -29.39 8.93
N GLU A 404 22.78 -30.57 8.43
CA GLU A 404 22.47 -31.15 7.13
C GLU A 404 20.98 -31.30 6.83
N GLN A 405 20.64 -30.99 5.58
CA GLN A 405 19.35 -31.23 4.97
C GLN A 405 19.16 -32.73 4.68
N THR A 406 18.05 -33.30 5.15
CA THR A 406 17.44 -34.47 4.52
C THR A 406 15.97 -34.18 4.28
N VAL A 407 15.58 -34.30 3.01
CA VAL A 407 14.23 -34.03 2.49
C VAL A 407 13.40 -35.31 2.61
N PRO A 408 12.20 -35.28 3.22
CA PRO A 408 11.16 -36.25 2.92
C PRO A 408 10.10 -35.64 2.00
N GLU A 409 9.82 -36.31 0.89
CA GLU A 409 8.66 -36.06 0.02
C GLU A 409 7.34 -36.20 0.81
N PRO A 410 6.35 -35.32 0.61
CA PRO A 410 5.01 -35.55 1.11
C PRO A 410 4.23 -36.48 0.17
N ALA A 411 3.86 -37.66 0.68
CA ALA A 411 2.88 -38.53 0.06
C ALA A 411 1.46 -37.92 0.21
N VAL A 412 0.79 -37.74 -0.92
CA VAL A 412 -0.59 -37.27 -1.04
C VAL A 412 -1.55 -38.39 -0.62
N PRO A 413 -2.50 -38.18 0.32
CA PRO A 413 -3.59 -39.14 0.54
C PRO A 413 -4.59 -39.05 -0.61
N ALA A 414 -4.83 -40.19 -1.26
CA ALA A 414 -5.88 -40.35 -2.25
C ALA A 414 -7.25 -40.24 -1.59
N GLU A 415 -7.95 -39.13 -1.85
CA GLU A 415 -9.35 -38.94 -1.44
C GLU A 415 -10.28 -39.62 -2.45
N GLN A 416 -11.19 -40.44 -1.92
CA GLN A 416 -12.13 -41.26 -2.68
C GLN A 416 -13.21 -40.38 -3.32
N ALA A 417 -13.29 -40.44 -4.64
CA ALA A 417 -14.30 -39.77 -5.44
C ALA A 417 -15.68 -40.42 -5.27
N ALA A 418 -16.70 -39.61 -5.00
CA ALA A 418 -18.11 -39.97 -5.09
C ALA A 418 -18.83 -39.17 -6.19
N SER A 419 -19.43 -39.90 -7.13
CA SER A 419 -20.42 -39.53 -8.18
C SER A 419 -20.01 -38.52 -9.27
N THR A 420 -19.76 -39.02 -10.49
CA THR A 420 -19.09 -38.34 -11.61
C THR A 420 -19.92 -38.10 -12.88
N ASP A 421 -21.25 -38.12 -12.85
CA ASP A 421 -22.00 -38.05 -14.12
C ASP A 421 -22.34 -36.64 -14.62
N VAL A 422 -22.31 -35.61 -13.76
CA VAL A 422 -22.45 -34.20 -14.17
C VAL A 422 -21.12 -33.60 -14.67
N PRO A 423 -19.96 -33.83 -14.03
CA PRO A 423 -18.68 -33.26 -14.45
C PRO A 423 -18.22 -33.74 -15.84
N ALA A 424 -18.50 -35.00 -16.19
CA ALA A 424 -18.04 -35.58 -17.46
C ALA A 424 -18.74 -34.92 -18.68
N MET A 425 -20.05 -34.66 -18.59
CA MET A 425 -20.78 -33.98 -19.66
C MET A 425 -20.39 -32.50 -19.77
N VAL A 426 -20.21 -31.80 -18.64
CA VAL A 426 -19.72 -30.41 -18.62
C VAL A 426 -18.29 -30.32 -19.18
N ALA A 427 -17.41 -31.25 -18.83
CA ALA A 427 -16.06 -31.31 -19.38
C ALA A 427 -16.04 -31.66 -20.88
N ALA A 428 -16.95 -32.51 -21.34
CA ALA A 428 -17.11 -32.83 -22.77
C ALA A 428 -17.64 -31.62 -23.56
N ILE A 429 -18.63 -30.90 -23.03
CA ILE A 429 -19.15 -29.66 -23.62
C ILE A 429 -18.09 -28.55 -23.60
N GLY A 430 -17.33 -28.43 -22.50
CA GLY A 430 -16.24 -27.46 -22.36
C GLY A 430 -15.12 -27.66 -23.40
N LYS A 431 -14.84 -28.90 -23.80
CA LYS A 431 -13.91 -29.22 -24.90
C LYS A 431 -14.47 -28.90 -26.29
N LEU A 432 -15.80 -28.85 -26.44
CA LEU A 432 -16.48 -28.56 -27.72
C LEU A 432 -16.74 -27.08 -27.95
N LEU A 433 -16.77 -26.27 -26.88
CA LEU A 433 -16.95 -24.82 -27.00
C LEU A 433 -15.60 -24.17 -27.34
N PRO A 434 -15.46 -23.52 -28.52
CA PRO A 434 -14.26 -22.79 -28.82
C PRO A 434 -14.08 -21.65 -27.81
N PRO A 435 -12.86 -21.40 -27.31
CA PRO A 435 -12.61 -20.26 -26.44
C PRO A 435 -13.00 -18.98 -27.17
N ARG A 436 -13.74 -18.10 -26.49
CA ARG A 436 -14.08 -16.76 -26.99
C ARG A 436 -13.27 -15.72 -26.21
N PRO A 437 -11.95 -15.59 -26.49
CA PRO A 437 -11.16 -14.57 -25.84
C PRO A 437 -11.73 -13.18 -26.18
N PRO A 438 -11.62 -12.20 -25.28
CA PRO A 438 -11.96 -10.83 -25.60
C PRO A 438 -11.15 -10.38 -26.82
N GLY A 439 -11.82 -9.70 -27.76
CA GLY A 439 -11.22 -9.33 -29.03
C GLY A 439 -12.06 -8.29 -29.76
N LEU A 440 -11.43 -7.66 -30.75
CA LEU A 440 -12.08 -6.66 -31.59
C LEU A 440 -13.05 -7.31 -32.58
N CYS A 441 -14.24 -6.73 -32.73
CA CYS A 441 -15.25 -7.17 -33.68
C CYS A 441 -14.71 -7.23 -35.12
N VAL A 442 -15.30 -8.12 -35.93
CA VAL A 442 -15.09 -8.11 -37.38
C VAL A 442 -15.60 -6.77 -37.91
N GLY A 443 -14.74 -6.01 -38.60
CA GLY A 443 -15.05 -4.66 -39.07
C GLY A 443 -14.92 -3.54 -38.03
N CYS A 444 -14.35 -3.83 -36.84
CA CYS A 444 -14.12 -2.79 -35.84
C CYS A 444 -13.25 -1.64 -36.40
N PRO A 445 -13.70 -0.37 -36.28
CA PRO A 445 -13.01 0.78 -36.86
C PRO A 445 -11.69 1.13 -36.16
N GLU A 446 -11.40 0.51 -35.01
CA GLU A 446 -10.12 0.71 -34.29
C GLU A 446 -9.00 -0.19 -34.83
N ARG A 447 -9.33 -1.28 -35.55
CA ARG A 447 -8.31 -2.21 -36.08
C ARG A 447 -7.26 -1.51 -36.96
N PRO A 448 -7.61 -0.58 -37.87
CA PRO A 448 -6.63 0.18 -38.65
C PRO A 448 -5.67 1.01 -37.79
N ILE A 449 -6.12 1.55 -36.65
CA ILE A 449 -5.28 2.31 -35.72
C ILE A 449 -4.16 1.40 -35.18
N PHE A 450 -4.52 0.19 -34.75
CA PHE A 450 -3.57 -0.77 -34.19
C PHE A 450 -2.68 -1.39 -35.27
N SER A 451 -3.20 -1.63 -36.48
CA SER A 451 -2.38 -2.02 -37.63
C SER A 451 -1.33 -0.95 -37.96
N ALA A 452 -1.71 0.33 -37.98
CA ALA A 452 -0.77 1.43 -38.19
C ALA A 452 0.26 1.51 -37.06
N TYR A 453 -0.16 1.32 -35.80
CA TYR A 453 0.75 1.28 -34.66
C TYR A 453 1.80 0.15 -34.79
N LYS A 454 1.41 -1.03 -35.29
CA LYS A 454 2.38 -2.11 -35.54
C LYS A 454 3.44 -1.76 -36.57
N LEU A 455 3.06 -1.03 -37.63
CA LEU A 455 4.03 -0.52 -38.61
C LEU A 455 4.99 0.49 -37.96
N ILE A 456 4.48 1.34 -37.07
CA ILE A 456 5.32 2.27 -36.29
C ILE A 456 6.30 1.50 -35.38
N GLU A 457 5.87 0.40 -34.76
CA GLU A 457 6.76 -0.45 -33.95
C GLU A 457 7.84 -1.16 -34.79
N GLU A 458 7.62 -1.43 -36.07
CA GLU A 458 8.66 -1.96 -36.96
C GLU A 458 9.79 -0.94 -37.19
N GLU A 459 9.45 0.35 -37.24
CA GLU A 459 10.41 1.44 -37.45
C GLU A 459 11.07 1.91 -36.15
N LEU A 460 10.28 2.12 -35.09
CA LEU A 460 10.71 2.75 -33.83
C LEU A 460 10.93 1.75 -32.68
N GLY A 461 10.63 0.47 -32.92
CA GLY A 461 10.63 -0.57 -31.90
C GLY A 461 9.40 -0.52 -30.97
N VAL A 462 9.32 -1.52 -30.08
CA VAL A 462 8.24 -1.62 -29.09
C VAL A 462 8.34 -0.49 -28.07
N HIS A 463 7.19 0.09 -27.71
CA HIS A 463 7.04 1.14 -26.69
C HIS A 463 6.24 0.65 -25.49
N HIS A 464 6.37 1.35 -24.36
CA HIS A 464 5.45 1.14 -23.24
C HIS A 464 4.08 1.74 -23.62
N VAL A 465 3.03 0.93 -23.53
CA VAL A 465 1.68 1.34 -23.88
C VAL A 465 0.74 1.14 -22.71
N SER A 466 0.19 2.22 -22.16
CA SER A 466 -0.87 2.17 -21.16
C SER A 466 -2.23 2.20 -21.87
N SER A 467 -3.04 1.15 -21.71
CA SER A 467 -4.35 1.05 -22.35
C SER A 467 -5.45 1.19 -21.31
N ASP A 468 -6.36 2.12 -21.58
CA ASP A 468 -7.53 2.35 -20.74
C ASP A 468 -8.61 1.26 -20.93
N ILE A 469 -9.58 1.14 -20.01
CA ILE A 469 -10.69 0.19 -20.21
C ILE A 469 -11.57 0.63 -21.39
N GLY A 470 -11.78 -0.27 -22.35
CA GLY A 470 -12.61 -0.01 -23.54
C GLY A 470 -12.31 -1.01 -24.66
N CYS A 471 -12.88 -0.79 -25.85
CA CYS A 471 -12.61 -1.65 -27.01
C CYS A 471 -11.13 -1.65 -27.39
N HIS A 472 -10.47 -0.51 -27.24
CA HIS A 472 -9.05 -0.35 -27.55
C HIS A 472 -8.15 -1.18 -26.64
N LEU A 473 -8.58 -1.56 -25.44
CA LEU A 473 -7.84 -2.48 -24.56
C LEU A 473 -7.59 -3.84 -25.23
N PHE A 474 -8.50 -4.30 -26.08
CA PHE A 474 -8.39 -5.61 -26.73
C PHE A 474 -7.22 -5.71 -27.72
N GLN A 475 -6.56 -4.60 -28.05
CA GLN A 475 -5.29 -4.62 -28.79
C GLN A 475 -4.17 -5.39 -28.04
N ILE A 476 -4.33 -5.62 -26.73
CA ILE A 476 -3.40 -6.44 -25.92
C ILE A 476 -3.31 -7.88 -26.39
N MET A 477 -4.39 -8.39 -26.96
CA MET A 477 -4.49 -9.77 -27.42
C MET A 477 -3.99 -9.91 -28.87
N PRO A 478 -3.69 -11.15 -29.32
CA PRO A 478 -3.47 -11.41 -30.72
C PRO A 478 -4.62 -10.89 -31.60
N PRO A 479 -4.34 -10.35 -32.80
CA PRO A 479 -3.03 -10.35 -33.46
C PRO A 479 -2.13 -9.16 -33.08
N PHE A 480 -2.66 -8.12 -32.43
CA PHE A 480 -1.94 -6.85 -32.27
C PHE A 480 -0.86 -6.92 -31.19
N ASN A 481 -1.14 -7.51 -30.03
CA ASN A 481 -0.16 -7.64 -28.96
C ASN A 481 0.43 -6.27 -28.52
N ILE A 482 -0.42 -5.25 -28.36
CA ILE A 482 -0.06 -3.87 -27.97
C ILE A 482 -0.61 -3.57 -26.57
N GLY A 483 0.12 -2.87 -25.71
CA GLY A 483 -0.34 -2.57 -24.34
C GLY A 483 0.51 -3.26 -23.28
N ALA A 484 0.63 -2.67 -22.10
CA ALA A 484 1.41 -3.18 -20.99
C ALA A 484 0.65 -3.04 -19.67
N THR A 485 -0.05 -1.93 -19.47
CA THR A 485 -0.77 -1.62 -18.22
C THR A 485 -2.20 -1.16 -18.49
N THR A 486 -3.07 -1.38 -17.50
CA THR A 486 -4.44 -0.86 -17.43
C THR A 486 -4.75 -0.53 -15.98
N MET A 487 -5.21 0.71 -15.72
CA MET A 487 -5.38 1.24 -14.36
C MET A 487 -6.80 1.67 -14.04
N GLY A 488 -7.78 1.37 -14.90
CA GLY A 488 -9.18 1.74 -14.71
C GLY A 488 -9.76 2.41 -15.96
N TYR A 489 -10.88 3.12 -15.77
CA TYR A 489 -11.58 3.83 -16.85
C TYR A 489 -11.30 5.34 -16.78
N GLY A 490 -10.59 5.85 -17.79
CA GLY A 490 -10.04 7.19 -17.86
C GLY A 490 -8.73 7.37 -17.10
N LEU A 491 -7.93 6.32 -16.92
CA LEU A 491 -6.66 6.35 -16.16
C LEU A 491 -5.44 5.92 -16.98
N GLY A 492 -5.61 5.47 -18.23
CA GLY A 492 -4.51 5.11 -19.12
C GLY A 492 -3.48 6.24 -19.31
N GLY A 493 -3.92 7.50 -19.40
CA GLY A 493 -3.03 8.65 -19.50
C GLY A 493 -2.18 8.86 -18.24
N SER A 494 -2.79 8.75 -17.07
CA SER A 494 -2.09 8.87 -15.78
C SER A 494 -1.13 7.71 -15.53
N SER A 495 -1.48 6.50 -15.97
CA SER A 495 -0.58 5.34 -15.94
C SER A 495 0.70 5.60 -16.73
N ALA A 496 0.58 6.21 -17.92
CA ALA A 496 1.72 6.59 -18.73
C ALA A 496 2.53 7.75 -18.13
N SER A 497 1.93 8.61 -17.29
CA SER A 497 2.61 9.76 -16.67
C SER A 497 3.83 9.37 -15.83
N ALA A 498 3.84 8.19 -15.19
CA ALA A 498 5.04 7.68 -14.50
C ALA A 498 6.27 7.64 -15.42
N PHE A 499 6.04 7.44 -16.72
CA PHE A 499 7.06 7.36 -17.74
C PHE A 499 7.33 8.69 -18.46
N ASN A 500 6.77 9.81 -18.00
CA ASN A 500 7.22 11.14 -18.43
C ASN A 500 8.70 11.40 -18.06
N ALA A 501 9.25 10.57 -17.17
CA ALA A 501 10.67 10.52 -16.83
C ALA A 501 11.61 10.41 -18.04
N GLY A 502 11.15 10.02 -19.24
CA GLY A 502 11.99 9.94 -20.44
C GLY A 502 12.76 11.23 -20.75
N GLY A 503 12.13 12.40 -20.62
CA GLY A 503 12.80 13.70 -20.82
C GLY A 503 13.80 14.06 -19.71
N GLN A 504 13.49 13.73 -18.45
CA GLN A 504 14.33 14.06 -17.29
C GLN A 504 15.48 13.07 -17.06
N LEU A 505 15.24 11.80 -17.33
CA LEU A 505 16.20 10.69 -17.18
C LEU A 505 16.94 10.38 -18.48
N GLY A 506 16.58 11.04 -19.59
CA GLY A 506 17.23 10.88 -20.89
C GLY A 506 16.99 9.52 -21.55
N ALA A 507 15.75 9.03 -21.50
CA ALA A 507 15.30 7.90 -22.31
C ALA A 507 14.98 8.38 -23.74
N SER A 508 15.27 7.54 -24.74
CA SER A 508 14.97 7.86 -26.14
C SER A 508 13.52 7.56 -26.54
N LYS A 509 12.85 6.67 -25.82
CA LYS A 509 11.46 6.25 -26.08
C LYS A 509 10.47 7.00 -25.22
N LYS A 510 9.27 7.20 -25.76
CA LYS A 510 8.11 7.82 -25.11
C LYS A 510 7.09 6.75 -24.69
N ALA A 511 6.35 6.99 -23.61
CA ALA A 511 5.18 6.15 -23.34
C ALA A 511 4.00 6.59 -24.23
N VAL A 512 3.14 5.64 -24.56
CA VAL A 512 1.91 5.89 -25.31
C VAL A 512 0.71 5.51 -24.45
N ALA A 513 -0.31 6.35 -24.42
CA ALA A 513 -1.58 6.05 -23.78
C ALA A 513 -2.70 5.94 -24.83
N PHE A 514 -3.42 4.82 -24.86
CA PHE A 514 -4.64 4.66 -25.65
C PHE A 514 -5.87 4.78 -24.77
N MET A 515 -6.81 5.61 -25.19
CA MET A 515 -8.04 5.90 -24.47
C MET A 515 -9.19 6.13 -25.44
N GLY A 516 -10.37 5.65 -25.12
CA GLY A 516 -11.59 6.03 -25.84
C GLY A 516 -12.09 7.40 -25.37
N ASP A 517 -12.85 8.10 -26.19
CA ASP A 517 -13.54 9.35 -25.81
C ASP A 517 -14.44 9.20 -24.56
N GLY A 518 -15.08 8.06 -24.36
CA GLY A 518 -15.84 7.78 -23.13
C GLY A 518 -14.95 7.80 -21.89
N GLY A 519 -13.77 7.16 -21.95
CA GLY A 519 -12.79 7.19 -20.86
C GLY A 519 -12.22 8.59 -20.63
N PHE A 520 -11.99 9.33 -21.73
CA PHE A 520 -11.55 10.72 -21.71
C PHE A 520 -12.53 11.62 -20.96
N TRP A 521 -13.83 11.55 -21.27
CA TRP A 521 -14.83 12.37 -20.59
C TRP A 521 -15.21 11.89 -19.19
N HIS A 522 -14.99 10.60 -18.89
CA HIS A 522 -15.24 10.06 -17.56
C HIS A 522 -14.22 10.57 -16.53
N ASN A 523 -12.94 10.25 -16.74
CA ASN A 523 -11.85 10.66 -15.85
C ASN A 523 -10.62 11.17 -16.60
N GLY A 524 -10.41 10.75 -17.85
CA GLY A 524 -9.14 10.95 -18.56
C GLY A 524 -8.76 12.41 -18.76
N LEU A 525 -9.73 13.31 -18.89
CA LEU A 525 -9.49 14.75 -18.97
C LEU A 525 -8.86 15.29 -17.67
N THR A 526 -9.41 14.94 -16.51
CA THR A 526 -9.01 15.50 -15.20
C THR A 526 -7.82 14.78 -14.59
N SER A 527 -7.75 13.45 -14.69
CA SER A 527 -6.67 12.66 -14.09
C SER A 527 -5.46 12.52 -15.03
N GLY A 528 -5.69 12.41 -16.34
CA GLY A 528 -4.65 12.14 -17.34
C GLY A 528 -4.15 13.40 -18.03
N ILE A 529 -5.01 14.04 -18.81
CA ILE A 529 -4.62 15.16 -19.68
C ILE A 529 -4.30 16.42 -18.87
N ALA A 530 -5.10 16.76 -17.85
CA ALA A 530 -4.77 17.87 -16.98
C ALA A 530 -3.42 17.67 -16.27
N ASN A 531 -3.12 16.45 -15.83
CA ASN A 531 -1.80 16.10 -15.28
C ASN A 531 -0.68 16.25 -16.32
N ALA A 532 -0.92 15.79 -17.55
CA ALA A 532 0.02 15.91 -18.65
C ALA A 532 0.35 17.38 -18.99
N VAL A 533 -0.67 18.23 -19.06
CA VAL A 533 -0.51 19.67 -19.29
C VAL A 533 0.18 20.34 -18.11
N PHE A 534 -0.24 20.03 -16.88
CA PHE A 534 0.35 20.58 -15.66
C PHE A 534 1.86 20.33 -15.58
N ASN A 535 2.30 19.14 -15.97
CA ASN A 535 3.70 18.72 -15.91
C ASN A 535 4.47 18.84 -17.24
N ASN A 536 3.88 19.44 -18.27
CA ASN A 536 4.47 19.55 -19.61
C ASN A 536 4.99 18.20 -20.14
N GLN A 537 4.17 17.16 -20.03
CA GLN A 537 4.56 15.81 -20.41
C GLN A 537 4.76 15.66 -21.92
N ASP A 538 5.75 14.87 -22.33
CA ASP A 538 6.07 14.61 -23.74
C ASP A 538 5.69 13.18 -24.19
N ASN A 539 4.76 12.55 -23.47
CA ASN A 539 4.15 11.27 -23.83
C ASN A 539 3.14 11.44 -24.98
N VAL A 540 2.84 10.34 -25.69
CA VAL A 540 1.85 10.34 -26.77
C VAL A 540 0.50 9.86 -26.25
N PHE A 541 -0.53 10.70 -26.35
CA PHE A 541 -1.89 10.36 -25.97
C PHE A 541 -2.74 10.18 -27.23
N VAL A 542 -3.33 8.99 -27.40
CA VAL A 542 -4.22 8.66 -28.51
C VAL A 542 -5.64 8.53 -27.96
N ILE A 543 -6.48 9.49 -28.31
CA ILE A 543 -7.92 9.47 -28.00
C ILE A 543 -8.68 8.93 -29.21
N VAL A 544 -9.33 7.79 -29.04
CA VAL A 544 -10.21 7.18 -30.04
C VAL A 544 -11.60 7.82 -29.90
N ASP A 545 -11.86 8.81 -30.73
CA ASP A 545 -13.14 9.52 -30.81
C ASP A 545 -14.10 8.82 -31.78
N ASN A 546 -15.07 8.11 -31.23
CA ASN A 546 -16.14 7.44 -31.96
C ASN A 546 -17.54 8.02 -31.62
N ASN A 547 -17.61 9.02 -30.74
CA ASN A 547 -18.79 9.73 -30.25
C ASN A 547 -19.73 8.89 -29.36
N TYR A 548 -19.28 7.76 -28.80
CA TYR A 548 -20.08 6.90 -27.89
C TYR A 548 -19.21 5.92 -27.09
N SER A 549 -19.68 5.46 -25.93
CA SER A 549 -18.97 4.39 -25.23
C SER A 549 -19.17 3.03 -25.91
N ALA A 550 -18.20 2.61 -26.73
CA ALA A 550 -18.33 1.43 -27.59
C ALA A 550 -18.48 0.12 -26.83
N ALA A 551 -17.72 -0.07 -25.74
CA ALA A 551 -17.73 -1.30 -24.95
C ALA A 551 -19.05 -1.54 -24.19
N THR A 552 -19.88 -0.49 -24.00
CA THR A 552 -21.19 -0.59 -23.35
C THR A 552 -22.33 -0.86 -24.33
N GLY A 553 -22.04 -0.96 -25.62
CA GLY A 553 -23.06 -1.10 -26.68
C GLY A 553 -23.52 0.23 -27.28
N GLY A 554 -22.78 1.33 -27.06
CA GLY A 554 -23.07 2.62 -27.70
C GLY A 554 -23.77 3.63 -26.80
N GLN A 555 -23.44 3.66 -25.51
CA GLN A 555 -23.98 4.66 -24.58
C GLN A 555 -23.55 6.09 -24.99
N ASP A 556 -24.49 7.03 -24.93
CA ASP A 556 -24.21 8.45 -25.14
C ASP A 556 -23.31 9.03 -24.03
N ILE A 557 -22.41 9.93 -24.43
CA ILE A 557 -21.36 10.57 -23.62
C ILE A 557 -21.28 12.07 -24.00
N PRO A 558 -20.48 12.90 -23.30
CA PRO A 558 -20.42 14.34 -23.59
C PRO A 558 -20.01 14.70 -25.04
N SER A 559 -19.23 13.87 -25.74
CA SER A 559 -18.92 14.04 -27.17
C SER A 559 -19.97 13.45 -28.11
N SER A 560 -21.05 12.85 -27.62
CA SER A 560 -22.09 12.27 -28.47
C SER A 560 -22.82 13.34 -29.26
N ARG A 561 -23.14 12.99 -30.51
CA ARG A 561 -23.89 13.85 -31.44
C ARG A 561 -25.40 13.69 -31.31
N ASN A 562 -25.84 12.68 -30.56
CA ASN A 562 -27.25 12.47 -30.26
C ASN A 562 -27.75 13.56 -29.30
N THR A 563 -29.03 13.89 -29.42
CA THR A 563 -29.67 14.81 -28.47
C THR A 563 -29.90 14.08 -27.16
N ASN A 564 -29.25 14.51 -26.08
CA ASN A 564 -29.49 13.97 -24.74
C ASN A 564 -30.92 14.34 -24.31
N PRO A 565 -31.80 13.36 -24.03
CA PRO A 565 -33.23 13.60 -23.76
C PRO A 565 -33.53 14.45 -22.52
#